data_AF-A0A1Z4NGX5-F1
#
_entry.id   AF-A0A1Z4NGX5-F1
#
_cell.length_a   1.000
_cell.length_b   1.000
_cell.length_c   1.000
_cell.angle_alpha   90.00
_cell.angle_beta   90.00
_cell.angle_gamma   90.00
#
_symmetry.space_group_name_H-M   'P 1'
#
loop_
_entity.id
_entity.type
_entity.pdbx_description
1 polymer ?
#
loop_
_entity_poly.entity_id
_entity_poly.type
_entity_poly.pdbx_seq_one_letter_code
_entity_poly.pdbx_strand_id
1 'polypeptide(L)'
;MSQELVEHLSLGANGLPYTIPIHPNLVHLTLGLFIVAIAFDIVGVFYTLEKPVFKFLAIPATRAAFFDVGWYNMLAAAIVTFFTVASGFYEIILAQPPSDVKSAWGLPAAETLIWHGVGGVFLLTMIVGMTVWRGFQRFYWRNDMSRQVQWSYLLVGLIIMFLMYLHGTLGAHMAGEFGVHNTAVRLLRLGENPNLVLK
;
A
#
# COMPACT_ATOMS: atom_id res chain seq x y z
N MET A 1 -4.00 -4.94 26.11
CA MET A 1 -3.68 -3.54 26.47
C MET A 1 -4.51 -3.22 27.71
N SER A 2 -3.93 -2.68 28.78
CA SER A 2 -4.71 -2.29 29.96
C SER A 2 -5.67 -1.17 29.56
N GLN A 3 -6.93 -1.24 29.98
CA GLN A 3 -7.94 -0.20 29.70
C GLN A 3 -7.46 1.19 30.16
N GLU A 4 -6.67 1.26 31.24
CA GLU A 4 -6.00 2.48 31.73
C GLU A 4 -5.19 3.21 30.65
N LEU A 5 -4.44 2.51 29.80
CA LEU A 5 -3.57 3.19 28.81
C LEU A 5 -4.39 3.88 27.72
N VAL A 6 -5.57 3.34 27.39
CA VAL A 6 -6.50 3.91 26.41
C VAL A 6 -7.27 5.07 27.00
N GLU A 7 -7.66 5.01 28.28
CA GLU A 7 -8.33 6.12 28.98
C GLU A 7 -7.49 7.40 29.01
N HIS A 8 -6.16 7.27 29.03
CA HIS A 8 -5.25 8.42 28.96
C HIS A 8 -5.08 9.01 27.54
N LEU A 9 -5.53 8.31 26.49
CA LEU A 9 -5.49 8.83 25.13
C LEU A 9 -6.77 9.61 24.84
N SER A 10 -6.64 10.91 24.54
CA SER A 10 -7.76 11.70 24.03
C SER A 10 -8.07 11.28 22.60
N LEU A 11 -8.97 10.30 22.45
CA LEU A 11 -9.38 9.78 21.15
C LEU A 11 -10.42 10.71 20.49
N GLY A 12 -10.22 10.98 19.21
CA GLY A 12 -11.17 11.71 18.37
C GLY A 12 -12.34 10.84 17.91
N ALA A 13 -13.21 11.42 17.07
CA ALA A 13 -14.42 10.74 16.58
C ALA A 13 -14.13 9.49 15.71
N ASN A 14 -12.92 9.40 15.12
CA ASN A 14 -12.41 8.23 14.41
C ASN A 14 -11.80 7.15 15.34
N GLY A 15 -11.77 7.35 16.66
CA GLY A 15 -11.16 6.42 17.61
C GLY A 15 -9.62 6.44 17.60
N LEU A 16 -8.99 7.52 17.09
CA LEU A 16 -7.55 7.72 17.06
C LEU A 16 -7.17 9.02 17.78
N PRO A 17 -5.94 9.16 18.31
CA PRO A 17 -5.47 10.41 18.93
C PRO A 17 -5.12 11.51 17.90
N TYR A 18 -5.43 11.31 16.62
CA TYR A 18 -5.22 12.24 15.52
C TYR A 18 -6.39 12.16 14.54
N THR A 19 -6.66 13.26 13.83
CA THR A 19 -7.87 13.40 13.00
C THR A 19 -7.82 12.61 11.70
N ILE A 20 -6.64 12.47 11.09
CA ILE A 20 -6.46 11.83 9.79
C ILE A 20 -5.74 10.49 9.98
N PRO A 21 -6.38 9.34 9.70
CA PRO A 21 -5.74 8.03 9.71
C PRO A 21 -4.44 8.03 8.89
N ILE A 22 -3.34 7.60 9.49
CA ILE A 22 -2.01 7.64 8.87
C ILE A 22 -1.85 6.43 7.95
N HIS A 23 -2.30 5.26 8.41
CA HIS A 23 -2.13 4.01 7.69
C HIS A 23 -2.69 4.05 6.27
N PRO A 24 -3.96 4.46 6.01
CA PRO A 24 -4.48 4.50 4.65
C PRO A 24 -3.68 5.44 3.73
N ASN A 25 -3.17 6.56 4.24
CA ASN A 25 -2.33 7.47 3.43
C ASN A 25 -1.00 6.82 3.05
N LEU A 26 -0.36 6.12 4.00
CA LEU A 26 0.87 5.38 3.73
C LEU A 26 0.64 4.16 2.81
N VAL A 27 -0.55 3.54 2.86
CA VAL A 27 -0.95 2.50 1.89
C VAL A 27 -0.96 3.06 0.47
N HIS A 28 -1.59 4.22 0.24
CA HIS A 28 -1.62 4.84 -1.09
C HIS A 28 -0.22 5.20 -1.59
N LEU A 29 0.64 5.73 -0.70
CA LEU A 29 2.02 6.04 -1.04
C LEU A 29 2.81 4.77 -1.38
N THR A 30 2.70 3.72 -0.56
CA THR A 30 3.35 2.42 -0.82
C THR A 30 2.91 1.82 -2.15
N LEU A 31 1.60 1.82 -2.41
CA LEU A 31 1.02 1.35 -3.68
C LEU A 31 1.55 2.15 -4.86
N GLY A 32 1.49 3.48 -4.78
CA GLY A 32 1.98 4.37 -5.83
C GLY A 32 3.45 4.14 -6.15
N LEU A 33 4.31 4.09 -5.12
CA LEU A 33 5.74 3.83 -5.28
C LEU A 33 6.00 2.47 -5.91
N PHE A 34 5.35 1.40 -5.43
CA PHE A 34 5.57 0.05 -5.98
C PHE A 34 5.09 -0.06 -7.44
N ILE A 35 3.92 0.51 -7.77
CA ILE A 35 3.38 0.52 -9.14
C ILE A 35 4.31 1.29 -10.07
N VAL A 36 4.74 2.50 -9.67
CA VAL A 36 5.71 3.30 -10.45
C VAL A 36 7.01 2.52 -10.64
N ALA A 37 7.50 1.84 -9.61
CA ALA A 37 8.72 1.05 -9.71
C ALA A 37 8.64 -0.01 -10.83
N ILE A 38 7.60 -0.84 -10.80
CA ILE A 38 7.41 -1.92 -11.78
C ILE A 38 7.08 -1.36 -13.16
N ALA A 39 6.24 -0.33 -13.26
CA ALA A 39 5.89 0.29 -14.54
C ALA A 39 7.12 0.87 -15.25
N PHE A 40 7.99 1.58 -14.52
CA PHE A 40 9.21 2.15 -15.10
C PHE A 40 10.24 1.07 -15.46
N ASP A 41 10.35 -0.01 -14.68
CA ASP A 41 11.19 -1.14 -15.07
C ASP A 41 10.64 -1.85 -16.33
N ILE A 42 9.31 -1.95 -16.52
CA ILE A 42 8.67 -2.46 -17.75
C ILE A 42 8.99 -1.56 -18.94
N VAL A 43 8.77 -0.25 -18.82
CA VAL A 43 9.10 0.75 -19.84
C VAL A 43 10.59 0.68 -20.19
N GLY A 44 11.47 0.55 -19.19
CA GLY A 44 12.90 0.33 -19.39
C GLY A 44 13.18 -0.93 -20.21
N VAL A 45 12.48 -2.04 -19.98
CA VAL A 45 12.62 -3.25 -20.79
C VAL A 45 12.18 -3.02 -22.24
N PHE A 46 11.01 -2.39 -22.45
CA PHE A 46 10.41 -2.16 -23.78
C PHE A 46 10.87 -0.88 -24.48
N TYR A 47 11.83 -0.16 -23.91
CA TYR A 47 12.32 1.13 -24.43
C TYR A 47 12.64 1.14 -25.93
N THR A 48 13.14 0.03 -26.50
CA THR A 48 13.42 -0.07 -27.95
C THR A 48 12.16 0.11 -28.81
N LEU A 49 11.00 -0.33 -28.33
CA LEU A 49 9.70 -0.18 -28.98
C LEU A 49 9.10 1.21 -28.75
N GLU A 50 9.32 1.79 -27.57
CA GLU A 50 8.73 3.08 -27.16
C GLU A 50 9.56 4.30 -27.60
N LYS A 51 10.85 4.09 -27.91
CA LYS A 51 11.78 5.14 -28.36
C LYS A 51 11.23 6.03 -29.50
N PRO A 52 10.51 5.52 -30.51
CA PRO A 52 9.90 6.38 -31.54
C PRO A 52 8.89 7.37 -30.96
N VAL A 53 8.09 6.95 -29.96
CA VAL A 53 7.11 7.81 -29.29
C VAL A 53 7.81 8.90 -28.48
N PHE A 54 8.83 8.54 -27.70
CA PHE A 54 9.61 9.54 -26.93
C PHE A 54 10.30 10.56 -27.84
N LYS A 55 10.84 10.10 -28.98
CA LYS A 55 11.42 10.99 -29.99
C LYS A 55 10.37 11.91 -30.63
N PHE A 56 9.20 11.36 -30.97
CA PHE A 56 8.10 12.14 -31.53
C PHE A 56 7.63 13.24 -30.56
N LEU A 57 7.57 12.94 -29.26
CA LEU A 57 7.19 13.88 -28.21
C LEU A 57 8.35 14.76 -27.71
N ALA A 58 9.55 14.65 -28.31
CA ALA A 58 10.76 15.36 -27.88
C ALA A 58 11.12 15.18 -26.39
N ILE A 59 10.80 14.02 -25.81
CA ILE A 59 11.12 13.68 -24.42
C ILE A 59 12.57 13.15 -24.37
N PRO A 60 13.50 13.79 -23.63
CA PRO A 60 14.90 13.38 -23.54
C PRO A 60 15.10 12.18 -22.59
N ALA A 61 14.25 11.15 -22.70
CA ALA A 61 14.31 9.96 -21.86
C ALA A 61 15.43 9.02 -22.32
N THR A 62 16.07 8.35 -21.36
CA THR A 62 17.03 7.27 -21.63
C THR A 62 16.57 5.98 -20.98
N ARG A 63 16.98 4.84 -21.54
CA ARG A 63 16.66 3.52 -20.98
C ARG A 63 17.14 3.38 -19.53
N ALA A 64 18.33 3.90 -19.23
CA ALA A 64 18.91 3.85 -17.89
C ALA A 64 18.09 4.68 -16.89
N ALA A 65 17.62 5.87 -17.29
CA ALA A 65 16.79 6.72 -16.44
C ALA A 65 15.49 6.01 -16.00
N PHE A 66 14.86 5.21 -16.88
CA PHE A 66 13.70 4.42 -16.49
C PHE A 66 14.04 3.39 -15.40
N PHE A 67 15.15 2.67 -15.53
CA PHE A 67 15.61 1.73 -14.50
C PHE A 67 16.06 2.41 -13.20
N ASP A 68 16.50 3.67 -13.25
CA ASP A 68 16.80 4.48 -12.06
C ASP A 68 15.51 4.85 -11.32
N VAL A 69 14.50 5.35 -12.04
CA VAL A 69 13.17 5.62 -11.44
C VAL A 69 12.59 4.35 -10.85
N GLY A 70 12.66 3.23 -11.57
CA GLY A 70 12.25 1.92 -11.09
C GLY A 70 12.90 1.54 -9.76
N TRP A 71 14.23 1.67 -9.69
CA TRP A 71 15.03 1.35 -8.51
C TRP A 71 14.67 2.20 -7.29
N TYR A 72 14.68 3.53 -7.43
CA TYR A 72 14.47 4.43 -6.29
C TYR A 72 13.04 4.35 -5.75
N ASN A 73 12.06 4.12 -6.62
CA ASN A 73 10.68 3.89 -6.18
C ASN A 73 10.53 2.55 -5.46
N MET A 74 11.19 1.47 -5.92
CA MET A 74 11.18 0.18 -5.22
C MET A 74 11.79 0.30 -3.81
N LEU A 75 12.94 0.98 -3.70
CA LEU A 75 13.60 1.23 -2.42
C LEU A 75 12.74 2.08 -1.49
N ALA A 76 12.16 3.16 -2.01
CA ALA A 76 11.25 4.01 -1.24
C ALA A 76 10.01 3.23 -0.79
N ALA A 77 9.41 2.41 -1.67
CA ALA A 77 8.29 1.56 -1.33
C ALA A 77 8.62 0.63 -0.16
N ALA A 78 9.78 -0.03 -0.18
CA ALA A 78 10.21 -0.89 0.92
C ALA A 78 10.32 -0.13 2.26
N ILE A 79 10.95 1.05 2.26
CA ILE A 79 11.10 1.88 3.47
C ILE A 79 9.72 2.32 3.99
N VAL A 80 8.88 2.87 3.11
CA VAL A 80 7.54 3.38 3.48
C VAL A 80 6.62 2.24 3.95
N THR A 81 6.77 1.02 3.42
CA THR A 81 5.93 -0.12 3.81
C THR A 81 6.12 -0.48 5.29
N PHE A 82 7.32 -0.31 5.87
CA PHE A 82 7.51 -0.53 7.31
C PHE A 82 6.60 0.40 8.14
N PHE A 83 6.58 1.69 7.79
CA PHE A 83 5.72 2.66 8.46
C PHE A 83 4.23 2.41 8.18
N THR A 84 3.91 1.95 6.98
CA THR A 84 2.55 1.54 6.59
C THR A 84 2.03 0.41 7.47
N VAL A 85 2.83 -0.65 7.64
CA VAL A 85 2.47 -1.79 8.48
C VAL A 85 2.44 -1.41 9.96
N ALA A 86 3.42 -0.65 10.43
CA ALA A 86 3.47 -0.20 11.83
C ALA A 86 2.26 0.66 12.22
N SER A 87 1.91 1.65 11.40
CA SER A 87 0.69 2.46 11.61
C SER A 87 -0.57 1.61 11.51
N GLY A 88 -0.63 0.63 10.60
CA GLY A 88 -1.76 -0.28 10.47
C GLY A 88 -2.00 -1.11 11.73
N PHE A 89 -0.94 -1.67 12.33
CA PHE A 89 -1.06 -2.38 13.60
C PHE A 89 -1.48 -1.46 14.75
N TYR A 90 -0.91 -0.26 14.83
CA TYR A 90 -1.30 0.71 15.85
C TYR A 90 -2.78 1.08 15.77
N GLU A 91 -3.26 1.40 14.57
CA GLU A 91 -4.67 1.74 14.33
C GLU A 91 -5.58 0.54 14.66
N ILE A 92 -5.25 -0.67 14.16
CA ILE A 92 -6.03 -1.89 14.46
C ILE A 92 -6.17 -2.16 15.97
N ILE A 93 -5.15 -1.88 16.79
CA ILE A 93 -5.22 -2.08 18.25
C ILE A 93 -6.27 -1.16 18.90
N LEU A 94 -6.56 -0.01 18.30
CA LEU A 94 -7.57 0.95 18.74
C LEU A 94 -8.93 0.75 18.05
N ALA A 95 -9.04 -0.17 17.11
CA ALA A 95 -10.26 -0.42 16.37
C ALA A 95 -11.32 -1.13 17.23
N GLN A 96 -12.57 -0.76 17.05
CA GLN A 96 -13.74 -1.42 17.66
C GLN A 96 -14.67 -1.92 16.54
N PRO A 97 -14.33 -3.03 15.87
CA PRO A 97 -15.10 -3.51 14.74
C PRO A 97 -16.47 -4.07 15.18
N PRO A 98 -17.54 -3.85 14.38
CA PRO A 98 -18.86 -4.42 14.62
C PRO A 98 -18.85 -5.95 14.48
N SER A 99 -19.64 -6.65 15.28
CA SER A 99 -19.72 -8.13 15.28
C SER A 99 -20.86 -8.69 14.42
N ASP A 100 -21.81 -7.85 14.02
CA ASP A 100 -23.06 -8.20 13.35
C ASP A 100 -23.04 -7.95 11.83
N VAL A 101 -21.95 -7.37 11.30
CA VAL A 101 -21.82 -7.04 9.88
C VAL A 101 -20.75 -7.88 9.18
N LYS A 102 -21.05 -8.28 7.95
CA LYS A 102 -20.13 -8.96 7.03
C LYS A 102 -19.73 -8.04 5.90
N SER A 103 -18.52 -8.26 5.38
CA SER A 103 -18.02 -7.58 4.18
C SER A 103 -18.78 -8.03 2.92
N ALA A 104 -18.58 -7.34 1.79
CA ALA A 104 -19.03 -7.79 0.47
C ALA A 104 -18.48 -9.17 0.07
N TRP A 105 -17.38 -9.63 0.69
CA TRP A 105 -16.82 -10.97 0.50
C TRP A 105 -17.42 -12.01 1.47
N GLY A 106 -18.43 -11.63 2.27
CA GLY A 106 -19.07 -12.49 3.25
C GLY A 106 -18.27 -12.70 4.54
N LEU A 107 -17.10 -12.06 4.68
CA LEU A 107 -16.22 -12.20 5.84
C LEU A 107 -16.69 -11.31 7.00
N PRO A 108 -16.77 -11.81 8.25
CA PRO A 108 -16.94 -10.98 9.43
C PRO A 108 -15.81 -9.97 9.61
N ALA A 109 -16.06 -8.92 10.41
CA ALA A 109 -15.07 -7.86 10.64
C ALA A 109 -13.79 -8.37 11.32
N ALA A 110 -13.90 -9.24 12.32
CA ALA A 110 -12.76 -9.83 13.01
C ALA A 110 -11.87 -10.66 12.06
N GLU A 111 -12.49 -11.45 11.18
CA GLU A 111 -11.76 -12.26 10.21
C GLU A 111 -11.07 -11.39 9.15
N THR A 112 -11.76 -10.36 8.66
CA THR A 112 -11.19 -9.38 7.71
C THR A 112 -9.96 -8.68 8.29
N LEU A 113 -10.03 -8.29 9.56
CA LEU A 113 -8.94 -7.61 10.27
C LEU A 113 -7.72 -8.52 10.45
N ILE A 114 -7.92 -9.82 10.70
CA ILE A 114 -6.83 -10.82 10.78
C ILE A 114 -6.18 -11.00 9.40
N TRP A 115 -6.98 -11.24 8.35
CA TRP A 115 -6.45 -11.43 7.00
C TRP A 115 -5.74 -10.18 6.47
N HIS A 116 -6.26 -8.99 6.79
CA HIS A 116 -5.59 -7.76 6.47
C HIS A 116 -4.28 -7.63 7.28
N GLY A 117 -4.30 -7.79 8.60
CA GLY A 117 -3.09 -7.69 9.43
C GLY A 117 -1.96 -8.62 8.98
N VAL A 118 -2.25 -9.92 8.78
CA VAL A 118 -1.27 -10.91 8.30
C VAL A 118 -0.85 -10.62 6.86
N GLY A 119 -1.80 -10.24 6.00
CA GLY A 119 -1.53 -9.87 4.61
C GLY A 119 -0.58 -8.68 4.49
N GLY A 120 -0.67 -7.70 5.39
CA GLY A 120 0.22 -6.54 5.42
C GLY A 120 1.68 -6.93 5.71
N VAL A 121 1.91 -7.81 6.69
CA VAL A 121 3.26 -8.35 6.99
C VAL A 121 3.81 -9.19 5.85
N PHE A 122 2.95 -9.98 5.22
CA PHE A 122 3.33 -10.78 4.05
C PHE A 122 3.76 -9.89 2.88
N LEU A 123 2.98 -8.86 2.56
CA LEU A 123 3.33 -7.90 1.50
C LEU A 123 4.60 -7.11 1.81
N LEU A 124 4.81 -6.68 3.06
CA LEU A 124 6.07 -6.07 3.49
C LEU A 124 7.26 -6.99 3.18
N THR A 125 7.15 -8.26 3.54
CA THR A 125 8.20 -9.25 3.28
C THR A 125 8.46 -9.39 1.78
N MET A 126 7.41 -9.45 0.96
CA MET A 126 7.55 -9.53 -0.49
C MET A 126 8.18 -8.27 -1.10
N ILE A 127 7.78 -7.07 -0.67
CA ILE A 127 8.32 -5.80 -1.17
C ILE A 127 9.81 -5.67 -0.81
N VAL A 128 10.19 -6.01 0.43
CA VAL A 128 11.60 -6.03 0.85
C VAL A 128 12.39 -7.06 0.05
N GLY A 129 11.86 -8.28 -0.10
CA GLY A 129 12.50 -9.34 -0.90
C GLY A 129 12.70 -8.92 -2.36
N MET A 130 11.69 -8.29 -2.97
CA MET A 130 11.77 -7.71 -4.32
C MET A 130 12.82 -6.60 -4.40
N THR A 131 12.92 -5.76 -3.38
CA THR A 131 13.92 -4.67 -3.34
C THR A 131 15.33 -5.22 -3.26
N VAL A 132 15.56 -6.23 -2.43
CA VAL A 132 16.85 -6.93 -2.35
C VAL A 132 17.19 -7.60 -3.68
N TRP A 133 16.23 -8.34 -4.28
CA TRP A 133 16.42 -8.94 -5.60
C TRP A 133 16.75 -7.87 -6.66
N ARG A 134 16.02 -6.75 -6.68
CA ARG A 134 16.29 -5.64 -7.59
C ARG A 134 17.68 -5.02 -7.35
N GLY A 135 18.13 -4.96 -6.10
CA GLY A 135 19.45 -4.49 -5.72
C GLY A 135 20.56 -5.40 -6.26
N PHE A 136 20.41 -6.72 -6.13
CA PHE A 136 21.34 -7.67 -6.74
C PHE A 136 21.39 -7.51 -8.26
N GLN A 137 20.24 -7.35 -8.92
CA GLN A 137 20.21 -7.08 -10.36
C GLN A 137 20.94 -5.78 -10.72
N ARG A 138 20.74 -4.71 -9.94
CA ARG A 138 21.34 -3.39 -10.19
C ARG A 138 22.85 -3.37 -9.98
N PHE A 139 23.33 -3.93 -8.88
CA PHE A 139 24.71 -3.72 -8.44
C PHE A 139 25.64 -4.90 -8.73
N TYR A 140 25.10 -6.11 -8.92
CA TYR A 140 25.92 -7.32 -9.04
C TYR A 140 25.64 -8.14 -10.31
N TRP A 141 24.39 -8.53 -10.59
CA TRP A 141 24.10 -9.48 -11.68
C TRP A 141 23.94 -8.85 -13.07
N ARG A 142 23.52 -7.58 -13.15
CA ARG A 142 23.16 -6.92 -14.42
C ARG A 142 23.61 -5.46 -14.49
N ASN A 143 24.66 -5.11 -13.74
CA ASN A 143 25.16 -3.74 -13.61
C ASN A 143 25.73 -3.17 -14.93
N ASP A 144 26.17 -4.04 -15.83
CA ASP A 144 26.78 -3.76 -17.13
C ASP A 144 25.84 -4.07 -18.31
N MET A 145 24.62 -4.53 -18.03
CA MET A 145 23.65 -4.94 -19.03
C MET A 145 22.73 -3.80 -19.46
N SER A 146 22.46 -3.72 -20.76
CA SER A 146 21.49 -2.76 -21.31
C SER A 146 20.06 -2.97 -20.77
N ARG A 147 19.68 -4.22 -20.47
CA ARG A 147 18.46 -4.56 -19.73
C ARG A 147 18.84 -4.86 -18.29
N GLN A 148 18.54 -3.97 -17.36
CA GLN A 148 18.99 -4.10 -15.97
C GLN A 148 18.12 -5.04 -15.12
N VAL A 149 16.95 -5.46 -15.62
CA VAL A 149 16.02 -6.34 -14.91
C VAL A 149 15.71 -7.65 -15.64
N GLN A 150 15.28 -8.66 -14.89
CA GLN A 150 14.87 -9.98 -15.34
C GLN A 150 13.35 -10.02 -15.57
N TRP A 151 12.90 -10.87 -16.48
CA TRP A 151 11.46 -11.08 -16.73
C TRP A 151 10.73 -11.69 -15.53
N SER A 152 11.39 -12.61 -14.82
CA SER A 152 10.85 -13.22 -13.60
C SER A 152 10.60 -12.18 -12.50
N TYR A 153 11.51 -11.21 -12.35
CA TYR A 153 11.32 -10.08 -11.45
C TYR A 153 10.06 -9.26 -11.81
N LEU A 154 9.87 -8.95 -13.09
CA LEU A 154 8.68 -8.21 -13.55
C LEU A 154 7.39 -9.01 -13.33
N LEU A 155 7.40 -10.31 -13.65
CA LEU A 155 6.24 -11.19 -13.43
C LEU A 155 5.86 -11.25 -11.95
N VAL A 156 6.83 -11.42 -11.06
CA VAL A 156 6.59 -11.42 -9.61
C VAL A 156 6.07 -10.05 -9.15
N GLY A 157 6.59 -8.95 -9.70
CA GLY A 157 6.05 -7.60 -9.45
C GLY A 157 4.57 -7.46 -9.82
N LEU A 158 4.16 -7.98 -10.98
CA LEU A 158 2.75 -7.97 -11.40
C LEU A 158 1.86 -8.84 -10.49
N ILE A 159 2.35 -10.02 -10.08
CA ILE A 159 1.64 -10.87 -9.11
C ILE A 159 1.47 -10.14 -7.78
N ILE A 160 2.52 -9.48 -7.28
CA ILE A 160 2.45 -8.69 -6.04
C ILE A 160 1.45 -7.54 -6.18
N MET A 161 1.41 -6.84 -7.32
CA MET A 161 0.39 -5.80 -7.55
C MET A 161 -1.04 -6.36 -7.47
N PHE A 162 -1.28 -7.56 -8.00
CA PHE A 162 -2.57 -8.23 -7.86
C PHE A 162 -2.88 -8.58 -6.40
N LEU A 163 -1.90 -9.07 -5.64
CA LEU A 163 -2.04 -9.31 -4.20
C LEU A 163 -2.31 -8.02 -3.41
N MET A 164 -1.66 -6.91 -3.77
CA MET A 164 -1.92 -5.59 -3.19
C MET A 164 -3.34 -5.12 -3.47
N TYR A 165 -3.89 -5.39 -4.67
CA TYR A 165 -5.29 -5.12 -4.97
C TYR A 165 -6.25 -5.90 -4.05
N LEU A 166 -6.04 -7.21 -3.90
CA LEU A 166 -6.86 -8.03 -3.01
C LEU A 166 -6.75 -7.55 -1.55
N HIS A 167 -5.52 -7.32 -1.08
CA HIS A 167 -5.26 -6.87 0.29
C HIS A 167 -5.80 -5.46 0.56
N GLY A 168 -5.67 -4.55 -0.41
CA GLY A 168 -6.24 -3.20 -0.35
C GLY A 168 -7.77 -3.23 -0.31
N THR A 169 -8.40 -4.20 -0.98
CA THR A 169 -9.86 -4.41 -0.92
C THR A 169 -10.31 -4.84 0.48
N LEU A 170 -9.55 -5.71 1.16
CA LEU A 170 -9.81 -6.01 2.58
C LEU A 170 -9.73 -4.74 3.45
N GLY A 171 -8.74 -3.87 3.19
CA GLY A 171 -8.64 -2.57 3.87
C GLY A 171 -9.83 -1.66 3.59
N ALA A 172 -10.32 -1.64 2.35
CA ALA A 172 -11.50 -0.89 1.96
C ALA A 172 -12.77 -1.39 2.67
N HIS A 173 -12.93 -2.71 2.86
CA HIS A 173 -14.04 -3.25 3.67
C HIS A 173 -13.94 -2.78 5.13
N MET A 174 -12.75 -2.73 5.71
CA MET A 174 -12.58 -2.22 7.09
C MET A 174 -13.04 -0.77 7.24
N ALA A 175 -12.64 0.11 6.34
CA ALA A 175 -13.01 1.52 6.42
C ALA A 175 -14.46 1.80 5.95
N GLY A 176 -14.85 1.22 4.82
CA GLY A 176 -16.10 1.53 4.12
C GLY A 176 -17.30 0.73 4.63
N GLU A 177 -17.08 -0.53 4.98
CA GLU A 177 -18.15 -1.36 5.52
C GLU A 177 -18.14 -1.29 7.03
N PHE A 178 -17.04 -1.63 7.70
CA PHE A 178 -16.99 -1.75 9.16
C PHE A 178 -16.81 -0.42 9.91
N GLY A 179 -16.50 0.67 9.21
CA GLY A 179 -16.32 2.00 9.81
C GLY A 179 -15.06 2.14 10.68
N VAL A 180 -14.08 1.23 10.51
CA VAL A 180 -12.81 1.27 11.25
C VAL A 180 -12.06 2.56 10.87
N HIS A 181 -11.88 3.43 11.86
CA HIS A 181 -11.26 4.76 11.75
C HIS A 181 -11.83 5.68 10.66
N ASN A 182 -13.05 5.39 10.21
CA ASN A 182 -13.78 6.23 9.27
C ASN A 182 -14.96 6.89 10.01
N THR A 183 -14.76 8.14 10.42
CA THR A 183 -15.75 8.90 11.19
C THR A 183 -17.09 8.99 10.48
N ALA A 184 -17.10 9.26 9.17
CA ALA A 184 -18.34 9.41 8.43
C ALA A 184 -19.15 8.11 8.38
N VAL A 185 -18.49 6.97 8.09
CA VAL A 185 -19.14 5.65 8.08
C VAL A 185 -19.63 5.27 9.47
N ARG A 186 -18.85 5.57 10.52
CA ARG A 186 -19.25 5.33 11.90
C ARG A 186 -20.50 6.13 12.28
N LEU A 187 -20.55 7.42 11.95
CA LEU A 187 -21.71 8.27 12.20
C LEU A 187 -22.96 7.79 11.44
N LEU A 188 -22.81 7.42 10.17
CA LEU A 188 -23.92 6.85 9.38
C LEU A 188 -24.46 5.57 10.01
N ARG A 189 -23.58 4.71 10.55
CA ARG A 189 -23.98 3.49 11.27
C ARG A 189 -24.70 3.76 12.59
N LEU A 190 -24.38 4.86 13.26
CA LEU A 190 -25.08 5.32 14.45
C LEU A 190 -26.42 6.02 14.13
N GLY A 191 -26.79 6.12 12.85
CA GLY A 191 -27.99 6.83 12.40
C GLY A 191 -27.82 8.36 12.41
N GLU A 192 -26.59 8.85 12.59
CA GLU A 192 -26.29 10.27 12.62
C GLU A 192 -25.98 10.80 11.21
N ASN A 193 -26.22 12.10 10.99
CA ASN A 193 -25.88 12.76 9.73
C ASN A 193 -24.49 13.42 9.85
N PRO A 194 -23.46 12.91 9.15
CA PRO A 194 -22.11 13.46 9.25
C PRO A 194 -22.03 14.95 8.90
N ASN A 195 -22.89 15.44 7.98
CA ASN A 195 -22.90 16.84 7.55
C ASN A 195 -23.44 17.80 8.61
N LEU A 196 -24.09 17.28 9.67
CA LEU A 196 -24.56 18.07 10.80
C LEU A 196 -23.59 17.99 11.98
N VAL A 197 -22.93 16.85 12.16
CA VAL A 197 -22.07 16.56 13.33
C VAL A 197 -20.62 17.02 13.11
N LEU A 198 -20.10 16.98 11.89
CA LEU A 198 -18.68 17.28 11.56
C LEU A 198 -18.45 18.70 11.03
N LYS A 199 -19.36 19.65 11.33
CA LYS A 199 -19.21 21.05 10.91
C LYS A 199 -18.14 21.79 11.68
#